data_AF-A0A7X6PL32-F1
#
_entry.id   AF-A0A7X6PL32-F1
#
_cell.length_a   1.000
_cell.length_b   1.000
_cell.length_c   1.000
_cell.angle_alpha   90.00
_cell.angle_beta   90.00
_cell.angle_gamma   90.00
#
_symmetry.space_group_name_H-M   'P 1'
#
loop_
_entity.id
_entity.type
_entity.pdbx_description
1 polymer ?
#
loop_
_entity_poly.entity_id
_entity_poly.type
_entity_poly.pdbx_seq_one_letter_code
_entity_poly.pdbx_strand_id
1 'polypeptide(L)'
;MLVRYSPQRADRSLSYTFPAPDVIEATLDGVSDRFDFSGLPDGELDVSALETTLDICPVLAARRVDGQLEVTLLKFHGPNPTPQEAFPEPEVIE
;
A
#
# COMPACT_ATOMS: atom_id res chain seq x y z
N MET A 1 6.41 1.62 -10.21
CA MET A 1 5.80 0.67 -9.24
C MET A 1 4.35 0.36 -9.64
N LEU A 2 3.88 -0.88 -9.54
CA LEU A 2 2.47 -1.25 -9.74
C LEU A 2 1.78 -1.40 -8.38
N VAL A 3 0.74 -0.62 -8.12
CA VAL A 3 -0.03 -0.64 -6.87
C VAL A 3 -1.38 -1.29 -7.11
N ARG A 4 -1.70 -2.29 -6.29
CA ARG A 4 -3.04 -2.89 -6.17
C ARG A 4 -3.63 -2.46 -4.84
N TYR A 5 -4.92 -2.19 -4.82
CA TYR A 5 -5.62 -1.84 -3.59
C TYR A 5 -6.49 -2.99 -3.13
N SER A 6 -6.41 -3.33 -1.85
CA SER A 6 -7.31 -4.25 -1.16
C SER A 6 -8.36 -3.43 -0.42
N PRO A 7 -9.57 -3.27 -0.99
CA PRO A 7 -10.61 -2.46 -0.38
C PRO A 7 -11.13 -3.11 0.90
N GLN A 8 -11.33 -2.31 1.95
CA GLN A 8 -11.87 -2.76 3.22
C GLN A 8 -12.79 -1.69 3.82
N ARG A 9 -13.96 -2.09 4.32
CA ARG A 9 -14.82 -1.20 5.09
C ARG A 9 -14.11 -0.80 6.39
N ALA A 10 -13.84 0.49 6.59
CA ALA A 10 -13.55 1.07 7.92
C ALA A 10 -14.01 2.54 8.01
N ASP A 11 -14.32 3.02 9.22
CA ASP A 11 -14.54 4.45 9.49
C ASP A 11 -13.23 5.09 9.98
N ARG A 12 -12.15 4.80 9.27
CA ARG A 12 -10.80 5.29 9.56
C ARG A 12 -10.24 5.93 8.30
N SER A 13 -9.37 6.91 8.47
CA SER A 13 -8.73 7.59 7.33
C SER A 13 -7.40 6.92 7.02
N LEU A 14 -7.26 6.38 5.81
CA LEU A 14 -6.00 5.86 5.30
C LEU A 14 -5.73 6.43 3.91
N SER A 15 -4.60 7.10 3.74
CA SER A 15 -4.18 7.72 2.48
C SER A 15 -2.71 7.45 2.19
N TYR A 16 -2.34 7.50 0.92
CA TYR A 16 -0.97 7.25 0.47
C TYR A 16 -0.43 8.41 -0.35
N THR A 17 0.87 8.66 -0.23
CA THR A 17 1.65 9.42 -1.20
C THR A 17 2.88 8.62 -1.62
N PHE A 18 3.43 8.97 -2.78
CA PHE A 18 4.54 8.27 -3.39
C PHE A 18 5.68 9.27 -3.66
N PRO A 19 6.49 9.60 -2.65
CA PRO A 19 7.45 10.72 -2.74
C PRO A 19 8.68 10.41 -3.60
N ALA A 20 8.94 9.13 -3.89
CA ALA A 20 10.05 8.68 -4.73
C ALA A 20 9.72 7.29 -5.33
N PRO A 21 10.45 6.83 -6.35
CA PRO A 21 10.30 5.47 -6.88
C PRO A 21 10.44 4.44 -5.77
N ASP A 22 9.52 3.49 -5.73
CA ASP A 22 9.50 2.38 -4.76
C ASP A 22 9.41 2.81 -3.27
N VAL A 23 9.02 4.07 -3.01
CA VAL A 23 8.77 4.60 -1.66
C VAL A 23 7.30 4.93 -1.49
N ILE A 24 6.71 4.44 -0.41
CA ILE A 24 5.31 4.66 -0.04
C ILE A 24 5.27 5.37 1.31
N GLU A 25 4.58 6.49 1.38
CA GLU A 25 4.23 7.12 2.65
C GLU A 25 2.74 6.91 2.90
N ALA A 26 2.42 6.24 4.02
CA ALA A 26 1.05 5.96 4.42
C ALA A 26 0.68 6.82 5.63
N THR A 27 -0.49 7.46 5.57
CA THR A 27 -1.04 8.23 6.69
C THR A 27 -2.33 7.57 7.17
N LEU A 28 -2.30 7.04 8.39
CA LEU A 28 -3.42 6.41 9.07
C LEU A 28 -3.87 7.27 10.26
N ASP A 29 -5.08 7.79 10.20
CA ASP A 29 -5.68 8.67 11.21
C ASP A 29 -4.78 9.84 11.65
N GLY A 30 -4.02 10.39 10.69
CA GLY A 30 -3.11 11.51 10.90
C GLY A 30 -1.69 11.15 11.36
N VAL A 31 -1.40 9.87 11.60
CA VAL A 31 -0.04 9.36 11.86
C VAL A 31 0.54 8.85 10.54
N SER A 32 1.76 9.26 10.21
CA SER A 32 2.42 8.86 8.97
C SER A 32 3.59 7.93 9.22
N ASP A 33 3.79 6.98 8.30
CA ASP A 33 4.94 6.09 8.28
C ASP A 33 5.41 5.83 6.85
N ARG A 34 6.69 5.51 6.71
CA ARG A 34 7.36 5.38 5.40
C ARG A 34 7.86 3.95 5.19
N PHE A 35 7.50 3.40 4.03
CA PHE A 35 7.95 2.10 3.56
C PHE A 35 8.85 2.31 2.34
N ASP A 36 10.14 1.95 2.46
CA ASP A 36 11.14 2.12 1.42
C ASP A 36 11.55 0.75 0.85
N PHE A 37 11.12 0.46 -0.38
CA PHE A 37 11.38 -0.81 -1.07
C PHE A 37 12.49 -0.70 -2.11
N SER A 38 13.22 0.42 -2.14
CA SER A 38 14.30 0.64 -3.11
C SER A 38 15.39 -0.43 -3.06
N GLY A 39 15.63 -1.02 -1.87
CA GLY A 39 16.58 -2.10 -1.66
C GLY A 39 15.99 -3.52 -1.79
N LEU A 40 14.70 -3.68 -2.08
CA LEU A 40 14.06 -4.99 -2.19
C LEU A 40 14.54 -5.70 -3.47
N PRO A 41 15.21 -6.87 -3.39
CA PRO A 41 15.57 -7.65 -4.57
C PRO A 41 14.34 -8.32 -5.19
N ASP A 42 14.49 -8.87 -6.39
CA ASP A 42 13.48 -9.73 -7.02
C ASP A 42 13.09 -10.89 -6.08
N GLY A 43 11.78 -11.13 -5.97
CA GLY A 43 11.19 -12.07 -5.03
C GLY A 43 10.06 -11.45 -4.20
N GLU A 44 9.55 -12.24 -3.26
CA GLU A 44 8.47 -11.83 -2.35
C GLU A 44 9.05 -11.37 -1.02
N LEU A 45 8.55 -10.25 -0.50
CA LEU A 45 8.86 -9.80 0.85
C LEU A 45 7.93 -10.49 1.84
N ASP A 46 8.49 -10.98 2.96
CA ASP A 46 7.70 -11.32 4.13
C ASP A 46 7.19 -10.06 4.81
N VAL A 47 5.98 -9.64 4.46
CA VAL A 47 5.35 -8.43 5.02
C VAL A 47 5.03 -8.54 6.51
N SER A 48 5.03 -9.75 7.08
CA SER A 48 4.84 -9.92 8.53
C SER A 48 6.04 -9.43 9.34
N ALA A 49 7.20 -9.30 8.71
CA ALA A 49 8.41 -8.76 9.28
C ALA A 49 8.59 -7.25 9.03
N LEU A 50 7.65 -6.59 8.33
CA LEU A 50 7.69 -5.13 8.16
C LEU A 50 7.48 -4.44 9.50
N GLU A 51 8.45 -3.64 9.89
CA GLU A 51 8.31 -2.73 11.04
C GLU A 51 7.47 -1.53 10.61
N THR A 52 6.52 -1.14 11.46
CA THR A 52 5.72 0.07 11.27
C THR A 52 5.35 0.69 12.60
N THR A 53 5.22 2.01 12.61
CA THR A 53 4.68 2.79 13.74
C THR A 53 3.16 2.94 13.68
N LEU A 54 2.53 2.55 12.56
CA LEU A 54 1.08 2.53 12.41
C LEU A 54 0.47 1.37 13.20
N ASP A 55 -0.72 1.57 13.75
CA ASP A 55 -1.41 0.53 14.53
C ASP A 55 -1.88 -0.65 13.65
N ILE A 56 -1.99 -0.43 12.34
CA ILE A 56 -2.24 -1.44 11.31
C ILE A 56 -1.20 -1.24 10.20
N CYS A 57 -0.47 -2.30 9.84
CA CYS A 57 0.40 -2.27 8.67
C CYS A 57 -0.45 -2.17 7.39
N PRO A 58 -0.31 -1.08 6.61
CA PRO A 58 -1.10 -0.89 5.39
C PRO A 58 -0.58 -1.70 4.20
N VAL A 59 0.66 -2.20 4.25
CA VAL A 59 1.28 -2.99 3.18
C VAL A 59 0.95 -4.47 3.38
N LEU A 60 0.09 -5.01 2.53
CA LEU A 60 -0.42 -6.39 2.66
C LEU A 60 0.39 -7.41 1.85
N ALA A 61 1.08 -6.96 0.82
CA ALA A 61 2.02 -7.76 0.04
C ALA A 61 2.98 -6.82 -0.70
N ALA A 62 4.24 -7.21 -0.82
CA ALA A 62 5.21 -6.54 -1.67
C ALA A 62 6.08 -7.61 -2.34
N ARG A 63 6.29 -7.46 -3.65
CA ARG A 63 7.18 -8.34 -4.41
C ARG A 63 7.81 -7.58 -5.57
N ARG A 64 8.99 -8.00 -5.99
CA ARG A 64 9.62 -7.48 -7.20
C ARG A 64 9.74 -8.60 -8.22
N VAL A 65 9.29 -8.31 -9.44
CA VAL A 65 9.29 -9.25 -10.57
C VAL A 65 9.94 -8.56 -11.75
N ASP A 66 11.05 -9.11 -12.25
CA ASP A 66 11.83 -8.56 -13.37
C ASP A 66 12.19 -7.07 -13.17
N GLY A 67 12.60 -6.72 -11.94
CA GLY A 67 12.94 -5.36 -11.55
C GLY A 67 11.75 -4.43 -11.26
N GLN A 68 10.51 -4.82 -11.58
CA GLN A 68 9.31 -4.02 -11.29
C GLN A 68 8.74 -4.37 -9.91
N LEU A 69 8.63 -3.36 -9.03
CA LEU A 69 7.95 -3.50 -7.74
C LEU A 69 6.43 -3.57 -7.93
N GLU A 70 5.80 -4.59 -7.37
CA GLU A 70 4.35 -4.73 -7.21
C GLU A 70 3.99 -4.73 -5.73
N VAL A 71 3.02 -3.90 -5.34
CA VAL A 71 2.58 -3.76 -3.93
C VAL A 71 1.07 -3.88 -3.84
N THR A 72 0.58 -4.56 -2.81
CA THR A 72 -0.84 -4.55 -2.42
C THR A 72 -1.02 -3.72 -1.16
N LEU A 73 -1.79 -2.66 -1.25
CA LEU A 73 -2.06 -1.71 -0.17
C LEU A 73 -3.50 -1.83 0.33
N LEU A 74 -3.69 -1.77 1.64
CA LEU A 74 -5.02 -1.66 2.25
C LEU A 74 -5.68 -0.33 1.84
N LYS A 75 -6.96 -0.33 1.47
CA LYS A 75 -7.68 0.91 1.12
C LYS A 75 -9.03 0.96 1.82
N PHE A 76 -9.21 1.92 2.71
CA PHE A 76 -10.48 2.07 3.41
C PHE A 76 -11.55 2.73 2.55
N HIS A 77 -12.77 2.26 2.70
CA HIS A 77 -13.96 2.87 2.12
C HIS A 77 -15.11 2.93 3.14
N GLY A 78 -16.07 3.83 2.89
CA GLY A 78 -17.26 4.00 3.71
C GLY A 78 -18.26 2.83 3.59
N PRO A 79 -19.43 2.91 4.26
CA PRO A 79 -20.43 1.84 4.29
C PRO A 79 -21.09 1.54 2.93
N ASN A 80 -21.08 2.49 2.00
CA ASN A 80 -21.67 2.35 0.67
C ASN A 80 -20.62 2.74 -0.39
N PRO A 81 -19.61 1.89 -0.64
CA PRO A 81 -18.59 2.19 -1.64
C PRO A 81 -19.20 2.20 -3.04
N THR A 82 -18.68 3.06 -3.89
CA THR A 82 -18.86 2.97 -5.34
C THR A 82 -18.22 1.67 -5.87
N PRO A 83 -18.61 1.19 -7.06
CA PRO A 83 -17.94 0.04 -7.67
C PRO A 83 -16.43 0.22 -7.82
N GLN A 84 -15.96 1.44 -8.08
CA GLN A 84 -14.54 1.73 -8.19
C GLN A 84 -13.80 1.66 -6.84
N GLU A 85 -14.47 2.01 -5.74
CA GLU A 85 -13.90 1.85 -4.39
C GLU A 85 -13.92 0.38 -3.94
N ALA A 86 -14.95 -0.38 -4.32
CA ALA A 86 -15.07 -1.80 -3.99
C ALA A 86 -14.23 -2.72 -4.89
N PHE A 87 -13.90 -2.27 -6.11
CA PHE A 87 -13.11 -3.00 -7.11
C PHE A 87 -12.13 -2.03 -7.79
N PRO A 88 -11.11 -1.54 -7.05
CA PRO A 88 -10.15 -0.60 -7.59
C PRO A 88 -9.27 -1.26 -8.65
N GLU A 89 -9.10 -0.57 -9.78
CA GLU A 89 -8.12 -0.94 -10.80
C GLU A 89 -6.69 -0.72 -10.27
N PRO A 90 -5.71 -1.55 -10.67
CA PRO A 90 -4.31 -1.31 -10.37
C PRO A 90 -3.81 0.03 -10.94
N GLU A 91 -2.89 0.66 -10.23
CA GLU A 91 -2.32 1.96 -10.58
C GLU A 91 -0.82 1.83 -10.84
N VAL A 92 -0.33 2.43 -11.93
CA VAL A 92 1.11 2.53 -12.19
C VAL A 92 1.60 3.86 -11.65
N ILE A 93 2.48 3.80 -10.66
CA ILE A 93 3.15 4.96 -10.08
C ILE A 93 4.51 5.10 -10.76
N GLU A 94 4.74 6.26 -11.37
CA GLU A 94 5.99 6.65 -12.04
C GLU A 94 7.08 7.09 -11.05
#